data_AF-A0A3N9UY03-F1
#
_entry.id   AF-A0A3N9UY03-F1
#
_cell.length_a   1.000
_cell.length_b   1.000
_cell.length_c   1.000
_cell.angle_alpha   90.00
_cell.angle_beta   90.00
_cell.angle_gamma   90.00
#
_symmetry.space_group_name_H-M   'P 1'
#
loop_
_entity.id
_entity.type
_entity.pdbx_description
1 polymer ?
#
loop_
_entity_poly.entity_id
_entity_poly.type
_entity_poly.pdbx_seq_one_letter_code
_entity_poly.pdbx_strand_id
1 'polypeptide(L)'
;MAKSNSMNVLSILLSFAPWIVFGFIAGQSLIRLELAMLVALAITLLLSYKQLKKGYVLTWVTLLFFVFSFVAVALMKNFWVASHMGVLSYATLAAVTWGSMLAGQPWTLQYAKEEVDRSLWQNRSFIHANQVITGAWGIVFFIDLAMNYYKLNHHFAQEWIFEVVGWVLILAGMGFTMIYTDRSRKRRLQQEQAAHGTASPSAAPAQSSPK
;
A
#
# COMPACT_ATOMS: atom_id res chain seq x y z
N MET A 1 7.68 -24.20 17.48
CA MET A 1 6.86 -23.94 16.29
C MET A 1 6.96 -22.47 15.91
N ALA A 2 7.84 -22.14 14.96
CA ALA A 2 7.96 -20.79 14.44
C ALA A 2 6.74 -20.50 13.55
N LYS A 3 5.78 -19.74 14.07
CA LYS A 3 4.63 -19.26 13.29
C LYS A 3 5.19 -18.43 12.13
N SER A 4 5.11 -18.99 10.93
CA SER A 4 5.49 -18.35 9.68
C SER A 4 4.94 -16.92 9.64
N ASN A 5 5.84 -15.94 9.62
CA ASN A 5 5.57 -14.50 9.57
C ASN A 5 5.12 -14.04 8.16
N SER A 6 4.29 -14.83 7.47
CA SER A 6 3.72 -14.53 6.15
C SER A 6 2.53 -13.54 6.18
N MET A 7 2.10 -13.10 7.37
CA MET A 7 0.77 -12.52 7.60
C MET A 7 0.70 -10.98 7.69
N ASN A 8 1.65 -10.25 7.10
CA ASN A 8 1.85 -8.84 7.43
C ASN A 8 2.01 -7.91 6.20
N VAL A 9 2.74 -8.36 5.16
CA VAL A 9 2.54 -7.87 3.77
C VAL A 9 1.07 -7.99 3.37
N LEU A 10 0.41 -9.06 3.81
CA LEU A 10 -1.01 -9.28 3.58
C LEU A 10 -1.86 -8.12 4.09
N SER A 11 -1.47 -7.41 5.16
CA SER A 11 -2.23 -6.26 5.68
C SER A 11 -2.20 -5.05 4.75
N ILE A 12 -1.04 -4.79 4.13
CA ILE A 12 -0.83 -3.76 3.10
C ILE A 12 -1.55 -4.16 1.80
N LEU A 13 -1.47 -5.43 1.41
CA LEU A 13 -2.21 -5.93 0.24
C LEU A 13 -3.72 -5.87 0.47
N LEU A 14 -4.18 -6.16 1.68
CA LEU A 14 -5.59 -6.11 2.05
C LEU A 14 -6.12 -4.68 2.04
N SER A 15 -5.30 -3.66 2.32
CA SER A 15 -5.74 -2.26 2.15
C SER A 15 -5.90 -1.86 0.68
N PHE A 16 -5.27 -2.57 -0.24
CA PHE A 16 -5.51 -2.42 -1.69
C PHE A 16 -6.63 -3.30 -2.23
N ALA A 17 -7.11 -4.28 -1.47
CA ALA A 17 -8.14 -5.21 -1.94
C ALA A 17 -9.41 -4.53 -2.46
N PRO A 18 -9.98 -3.48 -1.81
CA PRO A 18 -11.14 -2.76 -2.37
C PRO A 18 -10.85 -2.17 -3.75
N TRP A 19 -9.68 -1.56 -3.94
CA TRP A 19 -9.27 -0.91 -5.19
C TRP A 19 -8.99 -1.93 -6.30
N ILE A 20 -8.34 -3.03 -5.96
CA ILE A 20 -8.05 -4.13 -6.89
C ILE A 20 -9.35 -4.76 -7.36
N VAL A 21 -10.23 -5.14 -6.43
CA VAL A 21 -11.52 -5.75 -6.79
C VAL A 21 -12.38 -4.75 -7.57
N PHE A 22 -12.36 -3.48 -7.17
CA PHE A 22 -13.02 -2.43 -7.93
C PHE A 22 -12.51 -2.35 -9.38
N GLY A 23 -11.18 -2.25 -9.59
CA GLY A 23 -10.60 -2.16 -10.94
C GLY A 23 -10.86 -3.41 -11.80
N PHE A 24 -11.04 -4.58 -11.18
CA PHE A 24 -11.35 -5.81 -11.90
C PHE A 24 -12.83 -5.91 -12.32
N ILE A 25 -13.75 -5.45 -11.47
CA ILE A 25 -15.20 -5.54 -11.72
C ILE A 25 -15.68 -4.32 -12.52
N ALA A 26 -15.10 -3.14 -12.28
CA ALA A 26 -15.48 -1.91 -12.94
C ALA A 26 -15.25 -2.05 -14.45
N GLY A 27 -16.35 -2.14 -15.19
CA GLY A 27 -16.34 -2.20 -16.64
C GLY A 27 -17.10 -1.03 -17.24
N GLN A 28 -17.18 -1.02 -18.57
CA GLN A 28 -17.84 0.03 -19.36
C GLN A 28 -19.34 0.20 -19.03
N SER A 29 -20.02 -0.84 -18.54
CA SER A 29 -21.44 -0.75 -18.19
C SER A 29 -21.67 -0.15 -16.79
N LEU A 30 -22.65 0.75 -16.67
CA LEU A 30 -23.05 1.34 -15.38
C LEU A 30 -23.38 0.31 -14.30
N ILE A 31 -24.05 -0.79 -14.65
CA ILE A 31 -24.41 -1.84 -13.69
C ILE A 31 -23.15 -2.47 -13.08
N ARG A 32 -22.15 -2.80 -13.90
CA ARG A 32 -20.86 -3.31 -13.41
C ARG A 32 -20.15 -2.30 -12.52
N LEU A 33 -20.22 -1.01 -12.86
CA LEU A 33 -19.63 0.04 -12.06
C LEU A 33 -20.31 0.14 -10.68
N GLU A 34 -21.65 0.19 -10.63
CA GLU A 34 -22.43 0.20 -9.39
C GLU A 34 -22.13 -1.03 -8.52
N LEU A 35 -22.09 -2.22 -9.13
CA LEU A 35 -21.70 -3.46 -8.44
C LEU A 35 -20.27 -3.40 -7.90
N ALA A 36 -19.31 -2.93 -8.70
CA ALA A 36 -17.91 -2.79 -8.27
C ALA A 36 -17.78 -1.90 -7.04
N MET A 37 -18.49 -0.76 -7.00
CA MET A 37 -18.50 0.14 -5.85
C MET A 37 -19.12 -0.51 -4.61
N LEU A 38 -20.25 -1.20 -4.75
CA LEU A 38 -20.89 -1.92 -3.64
C LEU A 38 -19.98 -3.00 -3.06
N VAL A 39 -19.35 -3.80 -3.93
CA VAL A 39 -18.40 -4.83 -3.51
C VAL A 39 -17.20 -4.20 -2.81
N ALA A 40 -16.64 -3.12 -3.36
CA ALA A 40 -15.51 -2.42 -2.72
C ALA A 40 -15.88 -1.80 -1.36
N LEU A 41 -17.08 -1.25 -1.21
CA LEU A 41 -17.60 -0.78 0.08
C LEU A 41 -17.72 -1.92 1.08
N ALA A 42 -18.31 -3.05 0.67
CA ALA A 42 -18.47 -4.22 1.52
C ALA A 42 -17.10 -4.75 1.97
N ILE A 43 -16.13 -4.87 1.06
CA ILE A 43 -14.76 -5.28 1.38
C ILE A 43 -14.12 -4.31 2.38
N THR A 44 -14.25 -3.00 2.16
CA THR A 44 -13.69 -1.98 3.05
C THR A 44 -14.29 -2.07 4.46
N LEU A 45 -15.61 -2.22 4.57
CA LEU A 45 -16.31 -2.30 5.85
C LEU A 45 -16.07 -3.62 6.58
N LEU A 46 -16.00 -4.75 5.86
CA LEU A 46 -15.88 -6.08 6.47
C LEU A 46 -14.43 -6.45 6.76
N LEU A 47 -13.52 -6.26 5.80
CA LEU A 47 -12.13 -6.70 5.91
C LEU A 47 -11.23 -5.65 6.57
N SER A 48 -11.55 -4.36 6.41
CA SER A 48 -10.73 -3.26 6.93
C SER A 48 -11.33 -2.56 8.15
N TYR A 49 -12.35 -3.15 8.81
CA TYR A 49 -13.00 -2.56 9.99
C TYR A 49 -12.02 -2.19 11.12
N LYS A 50 -11.05 -3.08 11.40
CA LYS A 50 -10.01 -2.83 12.42
C LYS A 50 -9.12 -1.65 12.04
N GLN A 51 -8.81 -1.49 10.75
CA GLN A 51 -7.99 -0.38 10.25
C GLN A 51 -8.75 0.95 10.34
N LEU A 52 -10.07 0.94 10.07
CA LEU A 52 -10.95 2.10 10.27
C LEU A 52 -10.95 2.56 11.73
N LYS A 53 -11.14 1.62 12.68
CA LYS A 53 -11.08 1.93 14.12
C LYS A 53 -9.74 2.52 14.57
N LYS A 54 -8.64 2.12 13.92
CA LYS A 54 -7.29 2.62 14.20
C LYS A 54 -6.94 3.93 13.49
N GLY A 55 -7.81 4.45 12.62
CA GLY A 55 -7.57 5.73 11.94
C GLY A 55 -6.60 5.63 10.76
N TYR A 56 -6.63 4.53 10.01
CA TYR A 56 -5.69 4.33 8.89
C TYR A 56 -6.07 5.25 7.73
N VAL A 57 -5.16 6.12 7.32
CA VAL A 57 -5.43 7.21 6.37
C VAL A 57 -5.90 6.64 5.04
N LEU A 58 -5.19 5.63 4.51
CA LEU A 58 -5.58 4.99 3.25
C LEU A 58 -6.97 4.35 3.35
N THR A 59 -7.27 3.64 4.45
CA THR A 59 -8.57 2.99 4.64
C THR A 59 -9.72 4.00 4.73
N TRP A 60 -9.52 5.11 5.44
CA TRP A 60 -10.51 6.19 5.53
C TRP A 60 -10.74 6.87 4.18
N VAL A 61 -9.69 7.15 3.43
CA VAL A 61 -9.80 7.70 2.06
C VAL A 61 -10.52 6.72 1.14
N THR A 62 -10.22 5.42 1.26
CA THR A 62 -10.89 4.36 0.50
C THR A 62 -12.38 4.33 0.77
N LEU A 63 -12.76 4.35 2.06
CA LEU A 63 -14.16 4.38 2.47
C LEU A 63 -14.86 5.63 1.92
N LEU A 64 -14.27 6.81 2.11
CA LEU A 64 -14.86 8.07 1.71
C LEU A 64 -15.04 8.14 0.19
N PHE A 65 -14.03 7.70 -0.57
CA PHE A 65 -14.09 7.62 -2.02
C PHE A 65 -15.25 6.75 -2.49
N PHE A 66 -15.34 5.51 -2.01
CA PHE A 66 -16.38 4.60 -2.47
C PHE A 66 -17.78 5.01 -2.02
N VAL A 67 -17.93 5.63 -0.84
CA VAL A 67 -19.22 6.19 -0.39
C VAL A 67 -19.62 7.34 -1.30
N PHE A 68 -18.72 8.28 -1.56
CA PHE A 68 -18.95 9.40 -2.47
C PHE A 68 -19.33 8.91 -3.87
N SER A 69 -18.53 8.00 -4.44
CA SER A 69 -18.74 7.46 -5.78
C SER A 69 -20.06 6.71 -5.88
N PHE A 70 -20.42 5.92 -4.87
CA PHE A 70 -21.72 5.23 -4.83
C PHE A 70 -22.88 6.21 -4.79
N VAL A 71 -22.83 7.23 -3.91
CA VAL A 71 -23.88 8.27 -3.85
C VAL A 71 -23.99 9.02 -5.18
N ALA A 72 -22.86 9.48 -5.72
CA ALA A 72 -22.82 10.27 -6.95
C ALA A 72 -23.34 9.49 -8.17
N VAL A 73 -22.96 8.21 -8.32
CA VAL A 73 -23.32 7.42 -9.50
C VAL A 73 -24.65 6.70 -9.30
N ALA A 74 -24.85 5.99 -8.18
CA ALA A 74 -26.03 5.15 -8.00
C ALA A 74 -27.28 5.95 -7.63
N LEU A 75 -27.14 6.98 -6.77
CA LEU A 75 -28.27 7.78 -6.30
C LEU A 75 -28.51 9.03 -7.14
N MET A 76 -27.45 9.79 -7.43
CA MET A 76 -27.57 11.05 -8.18
C MET A 76 -27.50 10.87 -9.70
N LYS A 77 -27.21 9.65 -10.19
CA LYS A 77 -27.03 9.33 -11.62
C LYS A 77 -26.08 10.30 -12.32
N ASN A 78 -25.01 10.70 -11.64
CA ASN A 78 -24.01 11.62 -12.18
C ASN A 78 -23.10 10.89 -13.18
N PHE A 79 -23.42 11.01 -14.46
CA PHE A 79 -22.68 10.38 -15.56
C PHE A 79 -21.25 10.92 -15.72
N TRP A 80 -20.98 12.16 -15.30
CA TRP A 80 -19.62 12.72 -15.34
C TRP A 80 -18.70 11.96 -14.37
N VAL A 81 -19.16 11.72 -13.14
CA VAL A 81 -18.40 10.92 -12.17
C VAL A 81 -18.22 9.49 -12.66
N ALA A 82 -19.26 8.90 -13.26
CA ALA A 82 -19.19 7.55 -13.80
C ALA A 82 -18.15 7.42 -14.93
N SER A 83 -18.10 8.39 -15.87
CA SER A 83 -17.14 8.37 -16.99
C SER A 83 -15.72 8.73 -16.58
N HIS A 84 -15.54 9.49 -15.50
CA HIS A 84 -14.22 9.91 -15.00
C HIS A 84 -13.69 9.02 -13.88
N MET A 85 -14.36 7.90 -13.60
CA MET A 85 -14.11 7.10 -12.40
C MET A 85 -12.67 6.59 -12.29
N GLY A 86 -12.07 6.16 -13.41
CA GLY A 86 -10.66 5.74 -13.44
C GLY A 86 -9.71 6.87 -13.02
N VAL A 87 -9.88 8.05 -13.61
CA VAL A 87 -9.11 9.27 -13.27
C VAL A 87 -9.31 9.64 -11.80
N LEU A 88 -10.55 9.67 -11.32
CA LEU A 88 -10.86 10.02 -9.93
C LEU A 88 -10.25 9.03 -8.93
N SER A 89 -10.26 7.73 -9.25
CA SER A 89 -9.71 6.67 -8.41
C SER A 89 -8.20 6.83 -8.24
N TYR A 90 -7.46 6.91 -9.36
CA TYR A 90 -6.02 7.04 -9.32
C TYR A 90 -5.55 8.42 -8.85
N ALA A 91 -6.32 9.48 -9.11
CA ALA A 91 -6.06 10.80 -8.55
C ALA A 91 -6.17 10.77 -7.01
N THR A 92 -7.18 10.08 -6.48
CA THR A 92 -7.36 9.92 -5.03
C THR A 92 -6.20 9.13 -4.41
N LEU A 93 -5.81 8.02 -5.03
CA LEU A 93 -4.68 7.19 -4.58
C LEU A 93 -3.34 7.94 -4.65
N ALA A 94 -3.09 8.70 -5.73
CA ALA A 94 -1.92 9.55 -5.84
C ALA A 94 -1.94 10.66 -4.78
N ALA A 95 -3.08 11.34 -4.60
CA ALA A 95 -3.23 12.42 -3.64
C ALA A 95 -2.98 11.97 -2.19
N VAL A 96 -3.55 10.84 -1.77
CA VAL A 96 -3.28 10.31 -0.42
C VAL A 96 -1.83 9.86 -0.27
N THR A 97 -1.25 9.29 -1.32
CA THR A 97 0.14 8.80 -1.30
C THR A 97 1.11 9.96 -1.13
N TRP A 98 1.09 10.92 -2.05
CA TRP A 98 1.95 12.10 -2.01
C TRP A 98 1.62 13.00 -0.81
N GLY A 99 0.34 13.19 -0.48
CA GLY A 99 -0.10 13.97 0.68
C GLY A 99 0.42 13.39 1.99
N SER A 100 0.36 12.07 2.17
CA SER A 100 0.92 11.41 3.36
C SER A 100 2.45 11.57 3.48
N MET A 101 3.16 11.54 2.33
CA MET A 101 4.61 11.77 2.30
C MET A 101 4.96 13.23 2.66
N LEU A 102 4.23 14.20 2.10
CA LEU A 102 4.43 15.63 2.39
C LEU A 102 4.10 15.97 3.85
N ALA A 103 3.12 15.29 4.44
CA ALA A 103 2.82 15.38 5.87
C ALA A 103 3.89 14.69 6.77
N GLY A 104 4.93 14.10 6.19
CA GLY A 104 6.01 13.42 6.91
C GLY A 104 5.60 12.08 7.55
N GLN A 105 4.41 11.59 7.26
CA GLN A 105 3.85 10.34 7.79
C GLN A 105 3.34 9.49 6.62
N PRO A 106 4.24 8.82 5.86
CA PRO A 106 3.84 7.96 4.75
C PRO A 106 2.78 6.96 5.21
N TRP A 107 1.70 6.79 4.44
CA TRP A 107 0.57 5.97 4.86
C TRP A 107 0.96 4.51 5.15
N THR A 108 2.01 3.99 4.50
CA THR A 108 2.53 2.63 4.75
C THR A 108 3.07 2.47 6.17
N LEU A 109 3.49 3.56 6.82
CA LEU A 109 4.05 3.54 8.17
C LEU A 109 3.03 3.05 9.20
N GLN A 110 1.73 3.34 9.01
CA GLN A 110 0.67 2.88 9.90
C GLN A 110 0.60 1.34 9.90
N TYR A 111 0.75 0.73 8.73
CA TYR A 111 0.79 -0.72 8.56
C TYR A 111 2.07 -1.31 9.13
N ALA A 112 3.22 -0.75 8.76
CA ALA A 112 4.51 -1.26 9.20
C ALA A 112 4.69 -1.23 10.72
N LYS A 113 4.11 -0.24 11.42
CA LYS A 113 4.12 -0.14 12.89
C LYS A 113 3.42 -1.29 13.60
N GLU A 114 2.51 -2.01 12.95
CA GLU A 114 1.89 -3.22 13.53
C GLU A 114 2.86 -4.40 13.59
N GLU A 115 3.93 -4.38 12.78
CA GLU A 115 4.81 -5.52 12.58
C GLU A 115 6.13 -5.43 13.35
N VAL A 116 6.47 -4.22 13.80
CA VAL A 116 7.74 -3.93 14.45
C VAL A 116 7.53 -3.41 15.87
N ASP A 117 8.49 -3.70 16.74
CA ASP A 117 8.49 -3.19 18.10
C ASP A 117 8.44 -1.65 18.11
N ARG A 118 7.76 -1.10 19.12
CA ARG A 118 7.60 0.34 19.36
C ARG A 118 8.94 1.05 19.47
N SER A 119 9.98 0.37 19.96
CA SER A 119 11.35 0.89 20.02
C SER A 119 11.89 1.32 18.64
N LEU A 120 11.43 0.68 17.57
CA LEU A 120 11.87 0.95 16.20
C LEU A 120 11.01 2.01 15.48
N TRP A 121 9.88 2.43 16.05
CA TRP A 121 8.93 3.32 15.37
C TRP A 121 9.52 4.69 15.03
N GLN A 122 10.49 5.15 15.81
CA GLN A 122 11.19 6.44 15.61
C GLN A 122 12.54 6.28 14.89
N ASN A 123 12.88 5.06 14.48
CA ASN A 123 14.13 4.83 13.77
C ASN A 123 14.07 5.48 12.37
N ARG A 124 15.03 6.36 12.07
CA ARG A 124 15.11 7.07 10.79
C ARG A 124 15.18 6.12 9.59
N SER A 125 15.87 4.99 9.72
CA SER A 125 15.95 3.97 8.67
C SER A 125 14.59 3.32 8.39
N PHE A 126 13.80 3.08 9.44
CA PHE A 126 12.46 2.51 9.32
C PHE A 126 11.47 3.49 8.66
N ILE A 127 11.51 4.77 9.04
CA ILE A 127 10.69 5.80 8.42
C ILE A 127 11.08 5.98 6.94
N HIS A 128 12.38 6.05 6.64
CA HIS A 128 12.89 6.19 5.27
C HIS A 128 12.49 5.00 4.39
N ALA A 129 12.55 3.76 4.91
CA ALA A 129 12.07 2.59 4.19
C ALA A 129 10.60 2.72 3.76
N ASN A 130 9.75 3.22 4.66
CA ASN A 130 8.34 3.47 4.37
C ASN A 130 8.13 4.63 3.39
N GLN A 131 8.97 5.66 3.42
CA GLN A 131 8.95 6.73 2.42
C GLN A 131 9.29 6.19 1.03
N VAL A 132 10.27 5.30 0.90
CA VAL A 132 10.63 4.67 -0.38
C VAL A 132 9.49 3.80 -0.92
N ILE A 133 8.88 2.96 -0.08
CA ILE A 133 7.74 2.13 -0.48
C ILE A 133 6.55 3.00 -0.89
N THR A 134 6.22 4.01 -0.09
CA THR A 134 5.12 4.94 -0.37
C THR A 134 5.37 5.72 -1.67
N GLY A 135 6.60 6.19 -1.89
CA GLY A 135 6.99 6.87 -3.13
C GLY A 135 6.89 5.97 -4.36
N ALA A 136 7.29 4.71 -4.26
CA ALA A 136 7.14 3.74 -5.35
C ALA A 136 5.67 3.54 -5.74
N TRP A 137 4.78 3.41 -4.75
CA TRP A 137 3.32 3.39 -4.99
C TRP A 137 2.83 4.71 -5.60
N GLY A 138 3.36 5.85 -5.15
CA GLY A 138 3.01 7.16 -5.69
C GLY A 138 3.33 7.29 -7.18
N ILE A 139 4.46 6.73 -7.62
CA ILE A 139 4.84 6.66 -9.03
C ILE A 139 3.86 5.77 -9.81
N VAL A 140 3.54 4.58 -9.30
CA VAL A 140 2.57 3.66 -9.94
C VAL A 140 1.22 4.35 -10.13
N PHE A 141 0.66 4.94 -9.09
CA PHE A 141 -0.63 5.64 -9.18
C PHE A 141 -0.60 6.86 -10.08
N PHE A 142 0.53 7.57 -10.14
CA PHE A 142 0.67 8.70 -11.04
C PHE A 142 0.71 8.28 -12.51
N ILE A 143 1.40 7.18 -12.83
CA ILE A 143 1.41 6.60 -14.18
C ILE A 143 0.00 6.15 -14.56
N ASP A 144 -0.69 5.42 -13.68
CA ASP A 144 -2.06 4.98 -13.92
C ASP A 144 -3.04 6.16 -14.08
N LEU A 145 -2.87 7.22 -13.30
CA LEU A 145 -3.64 8.46 -13.44
C LEU A 145 -3.45 9.07 -14.83
N ALA A 146 -2.19 9.22 -15.27
CA ALA A 146 -1.88 9.78 -16.58
C ALA A 146 -2.46 8.91 -17.72
N MET A 147 -2.37 7.58 -17.58
CA MET A 147 -2.95 6.64 -18.54
C MET A 147 -4.48 6.75 -18.61
N ASN A 148 -5.16 6.79 -17.46
CA ASN A 148 -6.62 6.90 -17.41
C ASN A 148 -7.09 8.27 -17.94
N TYR A 149 -6.34 9.34 -17.67
CA TYR A 149 -6.60 10.65 -18.25
C TYR A 149 -6.41 10.64 -19.77
N TYR A 150 -5.39 9.96 -20.28
CA TYR A 150 -5.16 9.81 -21.71
C TYR A 150 -6.30 9.05 -22.39
N LYS A 151 -6.72 7.90 -21.82
CA LYS A 151 -7.87 7.10 -22.31
C LYS A 151 -9.15 7.92 -22.40
N LEU A 152 -9.41 8.78 -21.41
CA LEU A 152 -10.61 9.62 -21.37
C LEU A 152 -10.67 10.60 -22.55
N ASN A 153 -9.52 11.08 -23.03
CA ASN A 153 -9.45 12.08 -24.10
C ASN A 153 -9.22 11.48 -25.50
N HIS A 154 -8.79 10.21 -25.60
CA HIS A 154 -8.44 9.57 -26.86
C HIS A 154 -9.15 8.21 -26.97
N HIS A 155 -10.04 8.09 -27.97
CA HIS A 155 -10.72 6.82 -28.27
C HIS A 155 -9.72 5.88 -28.96
N PHE A 156 -9.11 4.97 -28.20
CA PHE A 156 -8.11 4.04 -28.68
C PHE A 156 -8.74 2.68 -28.96
N ALA A 157 -8.51 2.07 -30.13
CA ALA A 157 -9.09 0.76 -30.46
C ALA A 157 -8.58 -0.39 -29.56
N GLN A 158 -7.45 -0.19 -28.86
CA GLN A 158 -6.76 -1.20 -28.04
C GLN A 158 -6.71 -0.81 -26.56
N GLU A 159 -7.86 -0.40 -25.98
CA GLU A 159 -7.94 0.02 -24.57
C GLU A 159 -7.42 -1.03 -23.58
N TRP A 160 -7.53 -2.31 -23.94
CA TRP A 160 -7.08 -3.45 -23.14
C TRP A 160 -5.57 -3.39 -22.80
N ILE A 161 -4.75 -2.74 -23.64
CA ILE A 161 -3.31 -2.58 -23.39
C ILE A 161 -3.10 -1.75 -22.12
N PHE A 162 -3.87 -0.67 -21.96
CA PHE A 162 -3.77 0.19 -20.77
C PHE A 162 -4.19 -0.56 -19.50
N GLU A 163 -5.18 -1.44 -19.61
CA GLU A 163 -5.61 -2.28 -18.47
C GLU A 163 -4.52 -3.28 -18.10
N VAL A 164 -3.93 -3.98 -19.08
CA VAL A 164 -2.82 -4.92 -18.84
C VAL A 164 -1.62 -4.21 -18.22
N VAL A 165 -1.24 -3.05 -18.75
CA VAL A 165 -0.14 -2.26 -18.19
C VAL A 165 -0.44 -1.83 -16.76
N GLY A 166 -1.66 -1.35 -16.47
CA GLY A 166 -2.07 -1.02 -15.10
C GLY A 166 -1.97 -2.22 -14.14
N TRP A 167 -2.44 -3.39 -14.56
CA TRP A 167 -2.28 -4.62 -13.76
C TRP A 167 -0.82 -5.00 -13.53
N VAL A 168 0.03 -4.88 -14.55
CA VAL A 168 1.48 -5.12 -14.43
C VAL A 168 2.12 -4.13 -13.45
N LEU A 169 1.73 -2.85 -13.46
CA LEU A 169 2.24 -1.84 -12.54
C LEU A 169 1.84 -2.13 -11.09
N ILE A 170 0.59 -2.53 -10.84
CA ILE A 170 0.13 -2.95 -9.52
C ILE A 170 0.90 -4.19 -9.03
N LEU A 171 1.05 -5.21 -9.89
CA LEU A 171 1.85 -6.40 -9.58
C LEU A 171 3.32 -6.06 -9.29
N ALA A 172 3.90 -5.14 -10.06
CA ALA A 172 5.26 -4.66 -9.85
C ALA A 172 5.40 -3.91 -8.51
N GLY A 173 4.45 -3.04 -8.16
CA GLY A 173 4.41 -2.35 -6.87
C GLY A 173 4.31 -3.30 -5.68
N MET A 174 3.46 -4.33 -5.80
CA MET A 174 3.35 -5.39 -4.80
C MET A 174 4.66 -6.20 -4.68
N GLY A 175 5.24 -6.64 -5.80
CA GLY A 175 6.50 -7.38 -5.84
C GLY A 175 7.67 -6.57 -5.26
N PHE A 176 7.77 -5.28 -5.61
CA PHE A 176 8.74 -4.36 -5.06
C PHE A 176 8.59 -4.24 -3.54
N THR A 177 7.36 -4.03 -3.04
CA THR A 177 7.08 -3.92 -1.60
C THR A 177 7.51 -5.19 -0.86
N MET A 178 7.21 -6.37 -1.41
CA MET A 178 7.61 -7.66 -0.84
C MET A 178 9.13 -7.80 -0.76
N ILE A 179 9.84 -7.59 -1.87
CA ILE A 179 11.30 -7.73 -1.95
C ILE A 179 11.99 -6.72 -1.05
N TYR A 180 11.54 -5.47 -1.04
CA TYR A 180 12.16 -4.40 -0.26
C TYR A 180 11.97 -4.63 1.24
N THR A 181 10.77 -5.05 1.66
CA THR A 181 10.48 -5.34 3.07
C THR A 181 11.32 -6.51 3.58
N ASP A 182 11.42 -7.60 2.81
CA ASP A 182 12.25 -8.77 3.15
C ASP A 182 13.74 -8.39 3.27
N ARG A 183 14.27 -7.65 2.30
CA ARG A 183 15.65 -7.15 2.34
C ARG A 183 15.91 -6.26 3.55
N SER A 184 14.97 -5.36 3.88
CA SER A 184 15.10 -4.49 5.04
C SER A 184 15.12 -5.28 6.35
N ARG A 185 14.34 -6.37 6.43
CA ARG A 185 14.28 -7.25 7.60
C ARG A 185 15.57 -8.03 7.80
N LYS A 186 16.10 -8.63 6.72
CA LYS A 186 17.36 -9.39 6.76
C LYS A 186 18.54 -8.53 7.22
N ARG A 187 18.62 -7.28 6.73
CA ARG A 187 19.68 -6.33 7.15
C ARG A 187 19.59 -6.01 8.64
N ARG A 188 18.39 -5.83 9.20
CA ARG A 188 18.21 -5.59 10.64
C ARG A 188 18.67 -6.78 11.49
N LEU A 189 18.25 -7.99 11.12
CA LEU A 189 18.64 -9.21 11.83
C LEU A 189 20.17 -9.44 11.81
N GLN A 190 20.81 -9.16 10.68
CA GLN A 190 22.28 -9.26 10.56
C GLN A 190 22.99 -8.23 11.44
N GLN A 191 22.47 -7.01 11.56
CA GLN A 191 23.03 -5.98 12.44
C GLN A 191 22.87 -6.33 13.93
N GLU A 192 21.72 -6.88 14.32
CA GLU A 192 21.49 -7.38 15.69
C GLU A 192 22.43 -8.55 16.02
N GLN A 193 22.60 -9.50 15.10
CA GLN A 193 23.53 -10.62 15.27
C GLN A 193 24.99 -10.16 15.32
N ALA A 194 25.40 -9.19 14.50
CA ALA A 194 26.74 -8.62 14.56
C ALA A 194 27.00 -7.84 15.87
N ALA A 195 25.98 -7.14 16.39
CA ALA A 195 26.05 -6.43 17.67
C ALA A 195 26.07 -7.38 18.88
N HIS A 196 25.41 -8.54 18.80
CA HIS A 196 25.46 -9.56 19.87
C HIS A 196 26.70 -10.47 19.77
N GLY A 197 27.22 -10.75 18.57
CA GLY A 197 28.42 -11.56 18.36
C GLY A 197 29.72 -10.85 18.74
N THR A 198 29.74 -9.52 18.77
CA THR A 198 30.89 -8.71 19.24
C THR A 198 30.93 -8.54 20.77
N ALA A 199 29.86 -8.91 21.49
CA ALA A 199 29.75 -8.80 22.95
C ALA A 199 30.15 -10.08 23.71
N SER A 200 30.76 -11.08 23.05
CA SER A 200 31.33 -12.24 23.74
C SER A 200 32.68 -11.84 24.34
N PRO A 201 32.90 -11.93 25.67
CA PRO A 201 34.14 -11.50 26.30
C PRO A 201 35.30 -12.34 25.75
N SER A 202 36.28 -11.65 25.17
CA SER A 202 37.64 -12.16 25.02
C SER A 202 38.02 -12.85 26.33
N ALA A 203 38.25 -14.17 26.26
CA ALA A 203 38.78 -14.95 27.36
C ALA A 203 40.00 -14.22 27.96
N ALA A 204 40.01 -14.15 29.28
CA ALA A 204 40.95 -13.38 30.10
C ALA A 204 42.43 -13.64 29.74
N PRO A 205 43.34 -12.65 29.91
CA PRO A 205 44.76 -12.91 29.80
C PRO A 205 45.17 -13.87 30.93
N ALA A 206 45.73 -15.01 30.55
CA ALA A 206 46.33 -15.97 31.48
C ALA A 206 47.38 -15.23 32.33
N GLN A 207 47.08 -15.06 33.62
CA GLN A 207 48.04 -14.55 34.60
C GLN A 207 49.16 -15.58 34.75
N SER A 208 50.35 -15.21 34.28
CA SER A 208 51.60 -15.90 34.57
C SER A 208 51.93 -15.73 36.05
N SER A 209 51.94 -16.83 36.80
CA SER A 209 52.46 -16.85 38.19
C SER A 209 53.97 -17.10 38.17
N PRO A 210 54.79 -16.29 38.88
CA PRO A 210 56.19 -16.60 39.12
C PRO A 210 56.38 -17.25 40.49
N LYS A 211 56.89 -18.49 40.49
CA LYS A 211 58.02 -19.01 41.29
C LYS A 211 58.02 -20.53 41.30
#